data_AF-A0A2P6PG04-F1
#
_entry.id   AF-A0A2P6PG04-F1
#
_cell.length_a   1.000
_cell.length_b   1.000
_cell.length_c   1.000
_cell.angle_alpha   90.00
_cell.angle_beta   90.00
_cell.angle_gamma   90.00
#
_symmetry.space_group_name_H-M   'P 1'
#
loop_
_entity.id
_entity.type
_entity.pdbx_description
1 polymer ?
#
loop_
_entity_poly.entity_id
_entity_poly.type
_entity_poly.pdbx_seq_one_letter_code
_entity_poly.pdbx_strand_id
1 'polypeptide(L)' 'MFNAQKGRKSRKPVHWEVVKCPRQPGSVECGYYVMKYMKEIIGTPSSSILNMVSNTISVVSNKVN' A
#
# COMPACT_ATOMS: atom_id res chain seq x y z
N MET A 1 -0.11 -37.59 19.04
CA MET A 1 -0.24 -36.44 18.11
C MET A 1 1.03 -35.61 18.20
N PHE A 2 1.69 -35.35 17.08
CA PHE A 2 2.91 -34.52 17.05
C PHE A 2 2.52 -33.04 16.96
N ASN A 3 2.74 -32.27 18.03
CA ASN A 3 2.48 -30.84 18.03
C ASN A 3 3.73 -30.09 17.51
N ALA A 4 3.76 -29.78 16.21
CA ALA A 4 4.77 -28.93 15.60
C ALA A 4 4.51 -27.44 15.94
N GLN A 5 4.71 -27.07 17.21
CA GLN A 5 4.55 -25.69 17.70
C GLN A 5 5.88 -25.06 18.18
N LYS A 6 7.02 -25.73 18.03
CA LYS A 6 8.31 -25.19 18.48
C LYS A 6 8.86 -24.18 17.45
N GLY A 7 8.83 -22.89 17.79
CA GLY A 7 9.49 -21.83 17.00
C GLY A 7 8.59 -20.90 16.17
N ARG A 8 7.26 -20.96 16.33
CA ARG A 8 6.37 -19.97 15.68
C ARG A 8 6.57 -18.59 16.32
N LYS A 9 7.36 -17.73 15.67
CA LYS A 9 7.39 -16.30 16.01
C LYS A 9 5.99 -15.73 15.81
N SER A 10 5.50 -14.98 16.79
CA SER A 10 4.24 -14.25 16.65
C SER A 10 4.35 -13.32 15.43
N ARG A 11 3.32 -13.34 14.57
CA ARG A 11 3.28 -12.49 13.38
C ARG A 11 3.17 -11.05 13.87
N LYS A 12 4.05 -10.16 13.40
CA LYS A 12 3.92 -8.73 13.71
C LYS A 12 2.54 -8.25 13.23
N PRO A 13 1.86 -7.37 13.99
CA PRO A 13 0.60 -6.79 13.55
C PRO A 13 0.85 -6.01 12.25
N VAL A 14 -0.05 -6.20 11.29
CA VAL A 14 -0.01 -5.47 10.01
C VAL A 14 -0.68 -4.12 10.23
N HIS A 15 0.01 -3.05 9.86
CA HIS A 15 -0.56 -1.71 9.81
C HIS A 15 -1.17 -1.49 8.42
N TRP A 16 -2.48 -1.27 8.37
CA TRP A 16 -3.23 -1.04 7.15
C TRP A 16 -3.49 0.46 6.99
N GLU A 17 -3.18 0.99 5.82
CA GLU A 17 -3.40 2.39 5.48
C GLU A 17 -4.18 2.50 4.17
N VAL A 18 -5.10 3.46 4.12
CA VAL A 18 -5.89 3.73 2.91
C VAL A 18 -5.18 4.81 2.10
N VAL A 19 -4.70 4.45 0.93
CA VAL A 19 -3.93 5.34 0.05
C VAL A 19 -4.79 5.74 -1.15
N LYS A 20 -4.71 7.01 -1.56
CA LYS A 20 -5.31 7.46 -2.81
C LYS A 20 -4.35 7.15 -3.97
N CYS A 21 -4.84 6.44 -4.98
CA CYS A 21 -4.08 6.14 -6.19
C CYS A 21 -4.60 6.95 -7.37
N PRO A 22 -3.75 7.25 -8.38
CA PRO A 22 -4.22 7.88 -9.61
C PRO A 22 -5.28 7.02 -10.29
N ARG A 23 -6.36 7.65 -10.76
CA ARG A 23 -7.41 6.95 -11.49
C ARG A 23 -6.97 6.72 -12.93
N GLN A 24 -7.17 5.50 -13.42
CA GLN A 24 -6.99 5.21 -14.84
C GLN A 24 -7.98 6.03 -15.71
N PRO A 25 -7.58 6.40 -16.93
CA PRO A 25 -8.37 7.27 -17.79
C PRO A 25 -9.63 6.59 -18.36
N GLY A 26 -9.55 5.30 -18.67
CA GLY A 26 -10.61 4.49 -19.28
C GLY A 26 -11.04 3.30 -18.40
N SER A 27 -11.98 2.50 -18.90
CA SER A 27 -12.62 1.42 -18.12
C SER A 27 -11.97 0.04 -18.32
N VAL A 28 -11.19 -0.17 -19.38
CA VAL A 28 -10.75 -1.52 -19.82
C VAL A 28 -9.33 -1.91 -19.40
N GLU A 29 -8.58 -0.96 -18.84
CA GLU A 29 -7.13 -1.04 -18.61
C GLU A 29 -6.75 -1.24 -17.14
N CYS A 30 -7.71 -1.64 -16.29
CA CYS A 30 -7.47 -1.85 -14.86
C CYS A 30 -6.39 -2.87 -14.57
N GLY A 31 -6.32 -3.97 -15.32
CA GLY A 31 -5.24 -4.93 -15.18
C GLY A 31 -3.86 -4.31 -15.44
N TYR A 32 -3.74 -3.47 -16.48
CA TYR A 32 -2.48 -2.80 -16.83
C TYR A 32 -2.01 -1.87 -15.72
N TYR A 33 -2.89 -0.99 -15.23
CA TYR A 33 -2.52 -0.02 -14.19
C TYR A 33 -2.21 -0.71 -12.85
N VAL A 34 -2.90 -1.78 -12.48
CA VAL A 34 -2.56 -2.58 -11.29
C VAL A 34 -1.13 -3.14 -11.40
N MET A 35 -0.79 -3.78 -12.51
CA MET A 35 0.56 -4.34 -12.72
C MET A 35 1.64 -3.26 -12.75
N LYS A 36 1.36 -2.12 -13.39
CA LYS A 36 2.24 -0.96 -13.42
C LYS A 36 2.54 -0.45 -12.01
N TYR A 37 1.51 -0.23 -11.19
CA TYR A 37 1.69 0.26 -9.82
C TYR A 37 2.39 -0.76 -8.92
N MET A 38 2.10 -2.06 -9.06
CA MET A 38 2.86 -3.10 -8.34
C MET A 38 4.34 -3.05 -8.67
N LYS A 39 4.69 -2.90 -9.96
CA LYS A 39 6.09 -2.78 -10.40
C LYS A 39 6.75 -1.51 -9.86
N GLU A 40 6.05 -0.37 -9.90
CA GLU A 40 6.53 0.90 -9.36
C GLU A 40 6.77 0.82 -7.85
N ILE A 41 5.85 0.20 -7.09
CA ILE A 41 5.99 -0.02 -5.63
C ILE A 41 7.24 -0.86 -5.33
N ILE A 42 7.45 -1.96 -6.06
CA ILE A 42 8.63 -2.82 -5.85
C ILE A 42 9.93 -2.10 -6.20
N GLY A 43 9.94 -1.27 -7.24
CA GLY A 43 11.12 -0.52 -7.67
C GLY A 43 11.41 0.75 -6.85
N THR A 44 10.47 1.20 -6.02
CA THR A 44 10.57 2.44 -5.26
C THR A 44 11.11 2.16 -3.85
N PRO A 45 12.08 2.95 -3.33
CA PRO A 45 12.51 2.82 -1.94
C PRO A 45 11.34 3.10 -0.98
N SER A 46 11.28 2.36 0.13
CA SER A 46 10.15 2.41 1.07
C SER A 46 9.87 3.80 1.64
N SER A 47 10.89 4.66 1.77
CA SER A 47 10.74 6.06 2.18
C SER A 47 9.90 6.88 1.22
N SER A 48 10.00 6.63 -0.10
CA SER A 48 9.24 7.36 -1.12
C SER A 48 7.78 6.91 -1.18
N ILE A 49 7.49 5.64 -0.87
CA ILE A 49 6.11 5.13 -0.74
C ILE A 49 5.43 5.82 0.45
N LEU A 50 6.11 5.91 1.59
CA LEU A 50 5.59 6.61 2.77
C LEU A 50 5.26 8.08 2.45
N ASN A 51 6.08 8.76 1.65
CA ASN A 51 5.80 10.14 1.24
C ASN A 51 4.54 10.26 0.36
N MET A 52 4.26 9.29 -0.52
CA MET A 52 3.01 9.27 -1.30
C MET A 52 1.77 9.08 -0.38
N VAL A 53 1.91 8.28 0.67
CA VAL A 53 0.85 8.07 1.68
C VAL A 53 0.67 9.31 2.56
N SER A 54 1.76 9.89 3.08
CA SER A 54 1.73 11.07 3.94
C SER A 54 1.15 12.31 3.25
N ASN A 55 1.44 12.51 1.96
CA ASN A 55 0.83 13.60 1.18
C ASN A 55 -0.70 13.41 1.03
N THR A 56 -1.18 12.17 1.04
CA THR A 56 -2.62 11.89 1.04
C THR A 56 -3.27 12.31 2.36
N ILE A 57 -2.60 12.10 3.50
CA ILE A 57 -3.09 12.51 4.83
C ILE A 57 -3.16 14.04 4.95
N SER A 58 -2.13 14.77 4.48
CA SER A 58 -2.13 16.24 4.49
C SER A 58 -3.23 16.85 3.61
N VAL A 59 -3.58 16.21 2.48
CA VAL A 59 -4.69 16.67 1.62
C VAL A 59 -6.06 16.40 2.26
N VAL A 60 -6.19 15.38 3.13
CA VAL A 60 -7.43 15.15 3.90
C VAL A 60 -7.56 16.16 5.04
N SER A 61 -6.49 16.48 5.76
CA SER A 61 -6.52 17.51 6.82
C SER A 61 -6.79 18.93 6.30
N ASN A 62 -6.30 19.27 5.09
CA ASN A 62 -6.52 20.60 4.49
C ASN A 62 -7.90 20.74 3.78
N LYS A 63 -8.77 19.73 3.84
CA LYS A 63 -10.14 19.79 3.31
C LYS A 63 -11.21 19.96 4.40
N VAL A 64 -10.78 20.20 5.65
CA VAL A 64 -11.64 20.44 6.82
C VAL A 64 -11.46 21.88 7.35
N ASN A 65 -11.18 22.85 6.47
CA ASN A 65 -11.33 24.28 6.77
C ASN A 65 -12.16 24.95 5.68
#